data_AF-A0A1V5XUV2-F1
#
_entry.id   AF-A0A1V5XUV2-F1
#
_cell.length_a   1.000
_cell.length_b   1.000
_cell.length_c   1.000
_cell.angle_alpha   90.00
_cell.angle_beta   90.00
_cell.angle_gamma   90.00
#
_symmetry.space_group_name_H-M   'P 1'
#
loop_
_entity.id
_entity.type
_entity.pdbx_description
1 polymer ?
#
loop_
_entity_poly.entity_id
_entity_poly.type
_entity_poly.pdbx_seq_one_letter_code
_entity_poly.pdbx_strand_id
1 'polypeptide(L)'
;MHKIYLSGALLTMAIFLVGCGAPKAVEPSEPSEQSAAEQMPAGQSAIVVPVEDRCVEACENYVKQCLYLVPNADEYVFDQGRESCMEECAGWETEKVACMAEAVTCASMTDICDL
;
A
#
# COMPACT_ATOMS: atom_id res chain seq x y z
N MET A 1 18.23 31.44 -33.48
CA MET A 1 18.27 30.30 -34.42
C MET A 1 19.60 29.59 -34.24
N HIS A 2 19.65 28.47 -33.53
CA HIS A 2 20.85 27.63 -33.41
C HIS A 2 20.49 26.23 -33.92
N LYS A 3 21.02 25.86 -35.08
CA LYS A 3 21.10 24.48 -35.57
C LYS A 3 22.48 23.96 -35.18
N ILE A 4 22.54 22.88 -34.41
CA ILE A 4 23.72 22.03 -34.30
C ILE A 4 23.26 20.61 -34.63
N TYR A 5 23.91 20.03 -35.62
CA TYR A 5 23.68 18.72 -36.22
C TYR A 5 24.37 17.60 -35.43
N LEU A 6 23.77 16.41 -35.54
CA LEU A 6 24.36 15.05 -35.54
C LEU A 6 25.81 14.87 -35.08
N SER A 7 26.05 13.91 -34.18
CA SER A 7 26.82 12.67 -34.43
C SER A 7 27.27 12.04 -33.10
N GLY A 8 27.12 10.72 -32.94
CA GLY A 8 27.84 9.98 -31.91
C GLY A 8 27.05 8.87 -31.24
N ALA A 9 26.80 7.79 -31.97
CA ALA A 9 26.59 6.50 -31.34
C ALA A 9 27.85 6.13 -30.54
N LEU A 10 27.69 5.70 -29.28
CA LEU A 10 28.53 4.65 -28.73
C LEU A 10 27.74 3.91 -27.64
N LEU A 11 27.37 2.66 -27.98
CA LEU A 11 26.97 1.63 -27.04
C LEU A 11 28.07 1.43 -26.01
N THR A 12 27.71 1.40 -24.73
CA THR A 12 28.44 0.63 -23.72
C THR A 12 27.46 -0.21 -22.92
N MET A 13 27.28 -1.45 -23.39
CA MET A 13 26.80 -2.55 -22.58
C MET A 13 27.77 -2.77 -21.41
N ALA A 14 27.28 -2.65 -20.18
CA ALA A 14 27.94 -3.21 -19.01
C ALA A 14 27.08 -4.37 -18.51
N ILE A 15 27.43 -5.57 -18.98
CA ILE A 15 26.94 -6.85 -18.49
C ILE A 15 27.68 -7.13 -17.18
N PHE A 16 26.99 -7.06 -16.04
CA PHE A 16 27.48 -7.65 -14.80
C PHE A 16 26.85 -9.04 -14.63
N LEU A 17 27.58 -10.05 -15.09
CA LEU A 17 27.39 -11.45 -14.71
C LEU A 17 28.23 -11.74 -13.47
N VAL A 18 27.60 -11.84 -12.29
CA VAL A 18 28.18 -12.53 -11.14
C VAL A 18 27.06 -13.22 -10.36
N GLY A 19 27.11 -14.54 -10.24
CA GLY A 19 26.39 -15.25 -9.18
C GLY A 19 25.72 -16.57 -9.56
N CYS A 20 26.49 -17.55 -10.02
CA CYS A 20 26.09 -18.96 -9.92
C CYS A 20 26.17 -19.41 -8.45
N GLY A 21 25.04 -19.68 -7.82
CA GLY A 21 24.94 -20.38 -6.53
C GLY A 21 23.86 -21.46 -6.64
N ALA A 22 24.29 -22.72 -6.60
CA ALA A 22 23.45 -23.89 -6.84
C ALA A 22 22.28 -24.04 -5.83
N PRO A 23 21.10 -24.53 -6.25
CA PRO A 23 20.11 -25.03 -5.30
C PRO A 23 20.53 -26.41 -4.79
N LYS A 24 20.78 -26.53 -3.48
CA LYS A 24 20.76 -27.85 -2.83
C LYS A 24 19.32 -28.28 -2.62
N ALA A 25 19.00 -29.45 -3.17
CA ALA A 25 17.77 -30.19 -2.88
C ALA A 25 17.68 -30.47 -1.37
N VAL A 26 16.56 -30.07 -0.76
CA VAL A 26 16.14 -30.51 0.57
C VAL A 26 14.93 -31.40 0.37
N GLU A 27 15.03 -32.61 0.91
CA GLU A 27 14.01 -33.66 0.88
C GLU A 27 12.72 -33.25 1.60
N PRO A 28 11.57 -33.83 1.22
CA PRO A 28 10.29 -33.58 1.87
C PRO A 28 10.19 -34.40 3.17
N SER A 29 9.75 -33.76 4.25
CA SER A 29 9.36 -34.43 5.49
C SER A 29 8.13 -33.73 6.07
N GLU A 30 6.97 -34.33 5.87
CA GLU A 30 5.81 -34.23 6.75
C GLU A 30 5.65 -35.58 7.47
N PRO A 31 4.85 -35.72 8.54
CA PRO A 31 4.34 -34.75 9.52
C PRO A 31 4.66 -35.21 10.96
N SER A 32 4.50 -34.33 11.94
CA SER A 32 4.33 -34.77 13.33
C SER A 32 3.35 -33.83 14.04
N GLU A 33 2.11 -34.31 14.13
CA GLU A 33 1.16 -33.87 15.14
C GLU A 33 1.79 -33.94 16.51
N GLN A 34 1.70 -32.85 17.27
CA GLN A 34 1.59 -32.90 18.72
C GLN A 34 0.88 -31.65 19.22
N SER A 35 -0.40 -31.85 19.51
CA SER A 35 -1.24 -31.04 20.38
C SER A 35 -0.52 -30.76 21.70
N ALA A 36 -0.43 -29.49 22.08
CA ALA A 36 -0.37 -29.09 23.48
C ALA A 36 -1.15 -27.78 23.63
N ALA A 37 -2.14 -27.85 24.51
CA ALA A 37 -3.02 -26.76 24.88
C ALA A 37 -2.27 -25.58 25.52
N GLU A 38 -2.92 -24.43 25.40
CA GLU A 38 -2.97 -23.37 26.39
C GLU A 38 -1.65 -22.70 26.78
N GLN A 39 -1.42 -21.54 26.18
CA GLN A 39 -0.82 -20.39 26.83
C GLN A 39 -1.34 -19.14 26.12
N MET A 40 -2.33 -18.48 26.72
CA MET A 40 -2.47 -17.04 26.55
C MET A 40 -1.26 -16.41 27.24
N PRO A 41 -0.57 -15.44 26.61
CA PRO A 41 0.06 -14.38 27.37
C PRO A 41 -0.59 -13.05 27.02
N ALA A 42 -0.88 -12.34 28.10
CA ALA A 42 -1.29 -10.96 28.16
C ALA A 42 -0.40 -10.02 27.32
N GLY A 43 -1.03 -8.96 26.82
CA GLY A 43 -0.32 -7.84 26.20
C GLY A 43 -0.26 -7.96 24.69
N GLN A 44 -1.41 -7.84 24.02
CA GLN A 44 -1.41 -7.20 22.70
C GLN A 44 -0.89 -5.79 22.95
N SER A 45 0.42 -5.61 22.79
CA SER A 45 1.00 -4.32 22.56
C SER A 45 0.27 -3.81 21.34
N ALA A 46 -0.69 -2.91 21.55
CA ALA A 46 -1.30 -2.16 20.48
C ALA A 46 -0.14 -1.66 19.64
N ILE A 47 0.02 -2.21 18.44
CA ILE A 47 0.95 -1.67 17.48
C ILE A 47 0.34 -0.29 17.23
N VAL A 48 0.92 0.73 17.86
CA VAL A 48 0.55 2.11 17.61
C VAL A 48 1.04 2.37 16.21
N VAL A 49 0.22 2.01 15.22
CA VAL A 49 0.46 2.37 13.84
C VAL A 49 0.43 3.90 13.82
N PRO A 50 1.51 4.55 13.36
CA PRO A 50 1.53 6.00 13.24
C PRO A 50 0.29 6.49 12.49
N VAL A 51 -0.28 7.60 12.92
CA VAL A 51 -1.48 8.18 12.28
C VAL A 51 -1.21 8.45 10.79
N GLU A 52 0.02 8.83 10.43
CA GLU A 52 0.47 9.03 9.04
C GLU A 52 0.34 7.75 8.19
N ASP A 53 0.73 6.58 8.72
CA ASP A 53 0.61 5.29 8.01
C ASP A 53 -0.86 4.89 7.84
N ARG A 54 -1.73 5.27 8.78
CA ARG A 54 -3.18 5.01 8.68
C ARG A 54 -3.90 5.97 7.74
N CYS A 55 -3.38 7.19 7.55
CA CYS A 55 -3.90 8.10 6.52
C CYS A 55 -3.72 7.53 5.11
N VAL A 56 -2.56 6.94 4.82
CA VAL A 56 -2.33 6.28 3.52
C VAL A 56 -3.35 5.18 3.30
N GLU A 57 -3.57 4.33 4.29
CA GLU A 57 -4.57 3.24 4.22
C GLU A 57 -6.00 3.78 4.03
N ALA A 58 -6.39 4.80 4.80
CA ALA A 58 -7.68 5.46 4.71
C ALA A 58 -7.91 6.08 3.32
N CYS A 59 -6.92 6.77 2.77
CA CYS A 59 -7.04 7.45 1.49
C CYS A 59 -6.98 6.51 0.29
N GLU A 60 -6.18 5.44 0.36
CA GLU A 60 -6.24 4.36 -0.63
C GLU A 60 -7.60 3.65 -0.60
N ASN A 61 -8.17 3.45 0.59
CA ASN A 61 -9.52 2.91 0.71
C ASN A 61 -10.57 3.88 0.14
N TYR A 62 -10.47 5.18 0.39
CA TYR A 62 -11.33 6.20 -0.21
C TYR A 62 -11.33 6.14 -1.74
N VAL A 63 -10.14 6.09 -2.36
CA VAL A 63 -10.01 5.93 -3.81
C VAL A 63 -10.77 4.69 -4.25
N LYS A 64 -10.47 3.53 -3.65
CA LYS A 64 -11.04 2.24 -4.01
C LYS A 64 -12.56 2.16 -3.85
N GLN A 65 -13.10 2.69 -2.76
CA GLN A 65 -14.53 2.54 -2.45
C GLN A 65 -15.38 3.64 -3.07
N CYS A 66 -14.84 4.86 -3.22
CA CYS A 66 -15.58 6.02 -3.71
C CYS A 66 -15.18 6.41 -5.14
N LEU A 67 -13.91 6.68 -5.41
CA LEU A 67 -13.51 7.26 -6.69
C LEU A 67 -13.66 6.26 -7.85
N TYR A 68 -13.47 4.96 -7.62
CA TYR A 68 -13.75 3.93 -8.63
C TYR A 68 -15.22 3.87 -9.07
N LEU A 69 -16.14 4.46 -8.29
CA LEU A 69 -17.55 4.57 -8.66
C LEU A 69 -17.83 5.79 -9.56
N VAL A 70 -16.88 6.72 -9.67
CA VAL A 70 -17.02 7.91 -10.50
C VAL A 70 -16.81 7.53 -11.97
N PRO A 71 -17.80 7.75 -12.84
CA PRO A 71 -17.69 7.39 -14.25
C PRO A 71 -16.60 8.21 -14.95
N ASN A 72 -15.76 7.54 -15.72
CA ASN A 72 -14.61 8.12 -16.43
C ASN A 72 -13.51 8.69 -15.53
N ALA A 73 -13.50 8.36 -14.23
CA ALA A 73 -12.32 8.62 -13.42
C ALA A 73 -11.15 7.76 -13.93
N ASP A 74 -10.01 8.41 -14.12
CA ASP A 74 -8.77 7.81 -14.54
C ASP A 74 -7.73 7.91 -13.42
N GLU A 75 -6.51 7.41 -13.68
CA GLU A 75 -5.42 7.45 -12.70
C GLU A 75 -5.11 8.87 -12.23
N TYR A 76 -5.25 9.87 -13.10
CA TYR A 76 -5.04 11.27 -12.71
C TYR A 76 -6.07 11.73 -11.68
N VAL A 77 -7.35 11.39 -11.87
CA VAL A 77 -8.40 11.70 -10.88
C VAL A 77 -8.19 10.94 -9.57
N PHE A 78 -7.74 9.68 -9.63
CA PHE A 78 -7.45 8.90 -8.43
C PHE A 78 -6.27 9.47 -7.64
N ASP A 79 -5.20 9.86 -8.32
CA ASP A 79 -4.03 10.47 -7.70
C ASP A 79 -4.40 11.81 -7.05
N GLN A 80 -5.14 12.68 -7.74
CA GLN A 80 -5.61 13.96 -7.19
C GLN A 80 -6.54 13.75 -5.99
N GLY A 81 -7.45 12.79 -6.07
CA GLY A 81 -8.36 12.49 -4.96
C GLY A 81 -7.63 11.93 -3.74
N ARG A 82 -6.61 11.09 -3.95
CA ARG A 82 -5.76 10.60 -2.87
C ARG A 82 -4.94 11.72 -2.24
N GLU A 83 -4.31 12.58 -3.05
CA GLU A 83 -3.55 13.74 -2.57
C GLU A 83 -4.43 14.65 -1.70
N SER A 84 -5.62 15.01 -2.19
CA SER A 84 -6.56 15.83 -1.44
C SER A 84 -7.03 15.13 -0.15
N CYS A 85 -7.29 13.82 -0.18
CA CYS A 85 -7.62 13.07 1.02
C CYS A 85 -6.47 13.11 2.04
N MET A 86 -5.22 12.96 1.60
CA MET A 86 -4.05 12.99 2.49
C MET A 86 -3.87 14.35 3.15
N GLU A 87 -4.13 15.44 2.43
CA GLU A 87 -4.10 16.80 2.99
C GLU A 87 -5.15 16.99 4.10
N GLU A 88 -6.38 16.53 3.87
CA GLU A 88 -7.46 16.59 4.86
C GLU A 88 -7.21 15.65 6.04
N CYS A 89 -6.65 14.46 5.78
CA CYS A 89 -6.38 13.45 6.80
C CYS A 89 -5.41 13.94 7.89
N ALA A 90 -4.53 14.89 7.57
CA ALA A 90 -3.66 15.54 8.55
C ALA A 90 -4.43 16.26 9.67
N GLY A 91 -5.70 16.64 9.41
CA GLY A 91 -6.60 17.25 10.39
C GLY A 91 -7.61 16.29 11.02
N TRP A 92 -7.62 15.01 10.64
CA TRP A 92 -8.58 14.05 11.16
C TRP A 92 -8.13 13.47 12.51
N GLU A 93 -9.10 13.25 13.38
CA GLU A 93 -8.90 12.48 14.60
C GLU A 93 -8.63 11.01 14.27
N THR A 94 -7.83 10.34 15.09
CA THR A 94 -7.43 8.92 14.88
C THR A 94 -8.63 7.99 14.67
N GLU A 95 -9.76 8.26 15.33
CA GLU A 95 -11.00 7.48 15.18
C GLU A 95 -11.59 7.61 13.77
N LYS A 96 -11.57 8.81 13.19
CA LYS A 96 -12.03 9.03 11.80
C LYS A 96 -11.09 8.34 10.82
N VAL A 97 -9.77 8.48 11.00
CA VAL A 97 -8.78 7.80 10.14
C VAL A 97 -8.98 6.28 10.16
N ALA A 98 -9.18 5.69 11.35
CA ALA A 98 -9.45 4.25 11.47
C ALA A 98 -10.79 3.85 10.82
N CYS A 99 -11.85 4.63 11.02
CA CYS A 99 -13.15 4.39 10.38
C CYS A 99 -13.01 4.39 8.85
N MET A 100 -12.34 5.40 8.31
CA MET A 100 -12.09 5.56 6.88
C MET A 100 -11.29 4.40 6.28
N ALA A 101 -10.26 3.92 6.99
CA ALA A 101 -9.46 2.77 6.57
C ALA A 101 -10.26 1.46 6.54
N GLU A 102 -11.22 1.29 7.45
CA GLU A 102 -11.97 0.03 7.62
C GLU A 102 -13.32 0.03 6.90
N ALA A 103 -13.81 1.18 6.44
CA ALA A 103 -15.08 1.33 5.75
C ALA A 103 -15.15 0.46 4.48
N VAL A 104 -16.21 -0.34 4.36
CA VAL A 104 -16.37 -1.34 3.29
C VAL A 104 -17.02 -0.79 2.02
N THR A 105 -17.63 0.39 2.10
CA THR A 105 -18.33 1.06 0.98
C THR A 105 -18.14 2.57 1.04
N CYS A 106 -18.36 3.25 -0.08
CA CYS A 106 -18.37 4.72 -0.07
C CYS A 106 -19.46 5.29 0.85
N ALA A 107 -20.66 4.68 0.86
CA ALA A 107 -21.74 5.12 1.73
C ALA A 107 -21.38 5.03 3.22
N SER A 108 -20.65 3.98 3.64
CA SER A 108 -20.13 3.92 5.01
C SER A 108 -19.09 5.00 5.30
N MET A 109 -18.31 5.43 4.32
CA MET A 109 -17.37 6.54 4.51
C MET A 109 -18.11 7.85 4.72
N THR A 110 -19.11 8.16 3.89
CA THR A 110 -19.86 9.42 3.97
C THR A 110 -20.83 9.45 5.15
N ASP A 111 -21.57 8.37 5.37
CA ASP A 111 -22.73 8.39 6.28
C ASP A 111 -22.35 7.99 7.72
N ILE A 112 -21.22 7.28 7.90
CA ILE A 112 -20.77 6.76 9.21
C ILE A 112 -19.44 7.39 9.63
N CYS A 113 -18.45 7.40 8.74
CA CYS A 113 -17.13 7.99 9.02
C CYS A 113 -17.08 9.50 8.82
N ASP A 114 -18.18 10.10 8.36
CA ASP A 114 -18.36 11.54 8.14
C ASP A 114 -17.30 12.11 7.18
N LEU A 115 -16.96 11.35 6.13
CA LEU A 115 -16.13 11.83 5.01
C LEU A 115 -16.76 13.05 4.34
#